data_AF-A0A7W1A8F0-F1
#
_entry.id   AF-A0A7W1A8F0-F1
#
_cell.length_a   1.000
_cell.length_b   1.000
_cell.length_c   1.000
_cell.angle_alpha   90.00
_cell.angle_beta   90.00
_cell.angle_gamma   90.00
#
_symmetry.space_group_name_H-M   'P 1'
#
loop_
_entity.id
_entity.type
_entity.pdbx_description
1 polymer ?
#
loop_
_entity_poly.entity_id
_entity_poly.type
_entity_poly.pdbx_seq_one_letter_code
_entity_poly.pdbx_strand_id
1 'polypeptide(L)' 'QLSAILAAEQPEWRVYAVDPGDMNTQMHQEAFPGEDISDRPPPEDSVPGLLRLITGDLPSGRYSKAEFSS' A
#
# COMPACT_ATOMS: atom_id res chain seq x y z
N GLN A 1 -7.84 -9.67 7.85
CA GLN A 1 -7.63 -10.80 8.78
C GLN A 1 -6.54 -11.74 8.31
N LEU A 2 -6.46 -12.11 7.02
CA LEU A 2 -5.44 -13.05 6.51
C LEU A 2 -3.99 -12.63 6.81
N SER A 3 -3.61 -11.37 6.60
CA SER A 3 -2.26 -10.87 6.91
C SER A 3 -1.90 -10.94 8.39
N ALA A 4 -2.89 -10.78 9.29
CA ALA A 4 -2.68 -10.89 10.73
C ALA A 4 -2.45 -12.35 11.16
N ILE A 5 -3.14 -13.30 10.52
CA ILE A 5 -2.92 -14.73 10.74
C ILE A 5 -1.51 -15.11 10.28
N LEU A 6 -1.13 -14.71 9.06
CA LEU A 6 0.20 -14.99 8.53
C LEU A 6 1.31 -14.43 9.42
N ALA A 7 1.14 -13.22 9.96
CA ALA A 7 2.09 -12.62 10.91
C ALA A 7 2.21 -13.41 12.22
N ALA A 8 1.11 -13.99 12.71
CA ALA A 8 1.11 -14.81 13.92
C ALA A 8 1.72 -16.19 13.69
N GLU A 9 1.50 -16.78 12.50
CA GLU A 9 2.07 -18.08 12.10
C GLU A 9 3.57 -18.00 11.79
N GLN A 10 4.05 -16.84 11.33
CA GLN A 10 5.45 -16.61 10.97
C GLN A 10 6.03 -15.44 11.78
N PRO A 11 6.36 -15.64 13.07
CA PRO A 11 6.76 -14.55 13.97
C PRO A 11 8.09 -13.89 13.59
N GLU A 12 8.91 -14.53 12.76
CA GLU A 12 10.16 -13.98 12.24
C GLU A 12 9.92 -13.08 11.00
N TRP A 13 8.71 -13.06 10.43
CA TRP A 13 8.38 -12.28 9.24
C TRP A 13 7.72 -10.95 9.60
N ARG A 14 8.10 -9.90 8.86
CA ARG A 14 7.36 -8.64 8.83
C ARG A 14 6.32 -8.69 7.72
N VAL A 15 5.05 -8.63 8.10
CA VAL A 15 3.90 -8.75 7.20
C VAL A 15 3.11 -7.46 7.21
N TYR A 16 3.08 -6.77 6.07
CA TYR A 16 2.38 -5.51 5.90
C TYR A 16 1.19 -5.67 4.95
N ALA A 17 0.04 -5.14 5.35
CA ALA A 17 -1.11 -4.96 4.47
C ALA A 17 -1.31 -3.46 4.25
N VAL A 18 -1.07 -3.00 3.03
CA VAL A 18 -1.01 -1.57 2.72
C VAL A 18 -2.25 -1.13 1.95
N ASP A 19 -2.83 -0.01 2.37
CA ASP A 19 -3.80 0.75 1.61
C ASP A 19 -3.13 2.03 1.08
N PRO A 20 -2.71 2.07 -0.20
CA PRO A 20 -2.07 3.22 -0.80
C PRO A 20 -3.04 4.37 -1.14
N GLY A 21 -4.35 4.18 -0.89
CA GLY A 21 -5.40 5.05 -1.42
C GLY A 21 -5.56 4.94 -2.93
N ASP A 22 -6.37 5.84 -3.49
CA ASP A 22 -6.55 5.91 -4.94
C ASP A 22 -5.25 6.31 -5.64
N MET A 23 -4.96 5.61 -6.73
CA MET A 23 -3.82 5.87 -7.59
C MET A 23 -4.24 5.79 -9.06
N ASN A 24 -3.59 6.59 -9.89
CA ASN A 24 -3.70 6.55 -11.34
C ASN A 24 -2.86 5.38 -11.92
N THR A 25 -3.26 4.15 -11.61
CA THR A 25 -2.66 2.94 -12.21
C THR A 25 -3.40 2.56 -13.49
N GLN A 26 -2.72 1.83 -14.39
CA GLN A 26 -3.38 1.23 -15.55
C GLN A 26 -4.58 0.36 -15.15
N MET A 27 -4.41 -0.48 -14.12
CA MET A 27 -5.49 -1.30 -13.56
C MET A 27 -6.70 -0.45 -13.13
N HIS A 28 -6.48 0.72 -12.53
CA HIS A 28 -7.56 1.60 -12.11
C HIS A 28 -8.22 2.28 -13.32
N GLN A 29 -7.45 2.70 -14.32
CA GLN A 29 -8.00 3.24 -15.57
C GLN A 29 -8.86 2.21 -16.31
N GLU A 30 -8.45 0.94 -16.33
CA GLU A 30 -9.21 -0.16 -16.95
C GLU A 30 -10.57 -0.40 -16.27
N ALA A 31 -10.71 -0.03 -14.99
CA ALA A 31 -11.98 -0.08 -14.27
C ALA A 31 -12.94 1.08 -14.60
N PHE A 32 -12.45 2.15 -15.24
CA PHE A 32 -13.24 3.32 -15.66
C PHE A 32 -13.00 3.67 -17.15
N PRO A 33 -13.43 2.82 -18.11
CA PRO A 33 -13.17 3.05 -19.53
C PRO A 33 -13.81 4.34 -20.05
N GLY A 34 -12.99 5.22 -20.62
CA GLY A 34 -13.45 6.49 -21.21
C GLY A 34 -13.54 7.66 -20.21
N GLU A 35 -13.28 7.42 -18.93
CA GLU A 35 -13.16 8.48 -17.93
C GLU A 35 -11.70 8.91 -17.76
N ASP A 36 -11.49 10.20 -17.51
CA ASP A 36 -10.19 10.75 -17.12
C ASP A 36 -10.06 10.66 -15.59
N ILE A 37 -9.14 9.82 -15.12
CA ILE A 37 -8.85 9.62 -13.69
C ILE A 37 -7.54 10.29 -13.26
N SER A 38 -7.07 11.28 -14.03
CA SER A 38 -5.81 12.00 -13.76
C SER A 38 -5.84 12.88 -12.51
N ASP A 39 -7.01 13.05 -11.88
CA ASP A 39 -7.16 13.67 -10.56
C ASP A 39 -6.56 12.82 -9.43
N ARG A 40 -6.35 11.51 -9.68
CA ARG A 40 -5.71 10.60 -8.72
C ARG A 40 -4.18 10.73 -8.76
N PRO A 41 -3.49 10.63 -7.60
CA PRO A 41 -2.03 10.65 -7.55
C PRO A 41 -1.37 9.54 -8.40
N PRO A 42 -0.18 9.78 -8.97
CA PRO A 42 0.57 8.74 -9.68
C PRO A 42 1.02 7.62 -8.72
N PRO A 43 1.18 6.37 -9.19
CA PRO A 43 1.59 5.25 -8.34
C PRO A 43 2.95 5.46 -7.65
N GLU A 44 3.85 6.21 -8.29
CA GLU A 44 5.19 6.55 -7.80
C GLU A 44 5.14 7.31 -6.46
N ASP A 45 4.06 8.04 -6.18
CA ASP A 45 3.88 8.76 -4.91
C ASP A 45 3.81 7.82 -3.70
N SER A 46 3.45 6.55 -3.90
CA SER A 46 3.43 5.54 -2.82
C SER A 46 4.82 4.95 -2.51
N VAL A 47 5.79 5.11 -3.41
CA VAL A 47 7.10 4.44 -3.32
C VAL A 47 7.88 4.81 -2.06
N PRO A 48 8.03 6.09 -1.66
CA PRO A 48 8.78 6.44 -0.44
C PRO A 48 8.21 5.75 0.80
N GLY A 49 6.88 5.69 0.86
CA GLY A 49 6.12 5.02 1.91
C GLY A 49 6.33 3.52 2.01
N LEU A 50 6.24 2.84 0.85
CA LEU A 50 6.49 1.40 0.76
C LEU A 50 7.95 1.06 1.11
N LEU A 51 8.90 1.88 0.67
CA LEU A 51 10.31 1.72 1.04
C LEU A 51 10.50 1.82 2.55
N ARG A 52 9.88 2.82 3.21
CA ARG A 52 9.92 2.96 4.68
C ARG A 52 9.41 1.71 5.41
N LEU A 53 8.34 1.07 4.93
CA LEU A 53 7.85 -0.18 5.52
C LEU A 53 8.83 -1.34 5.32
N ILE A 54 9.35 -1.50 4.10
CA ILE A 54 10.25 -2.62 3.76
C ILE A 54 11.59 -2.50 4.48
N THR A 55 12.20 -1.31 4.46
CA THR A 55 13.54 -1.08 4.99
C THR A 55 13.57 -0.66 6.46
N GLY A 56 12.43 -0.25 7.03
CA GLY A 56 12.32 0.17 8.43
C GLY A 56 12.13 -1.00 9.40
N ASP A 57 11.72 -0.67 10.63
CA ASP A 57 11.48 -1.61 11.75
C ASP A 57 10.01 -1.65 12.21
N LEU A 58 9.11 -1.05 11.42
CA LEU A 58 7.70 -0.95 11.76
C LEU A 58 7.06 -2.34 11.97
N PRO A 59 6.18 -2.50 12.97
CA PRO A 59 5.58 -3.80 13.28
C PRO A 59 4.68 -4.30 12.14
N SER A 60 4.51 -5.62 12.04
CA SER A 60 3.51 -6.22 11.15
C SER A 60 2.13 -5.61 11.41
N GLY A 61 1.37 -5.30 10.36
CA GLY A 61 0.11 -4.59 10.53
C GLY A 61 -0.49 -4.04 9.24
N ARG A 62 -1.57 -3.28 9.42
CA ARG A 62 -2.17 -2.50 8.33
C ARG A 62 -1.64 -1.07 8.37
N TYR A 63 -1.33 -0.54 7.19
CA TYR A 63 -0.85 0.84 7.01
C TYR A 63 -1.62 1.49 5.87
N SER A 64 -2.26 2.62 6.15
CA SER A 64 -2.84 3.50 5.15
C SER A 64 -1.83 4.52 4.65
N LYS A 65 -2.12 5.15 3.50
CA LYS A 65 -1.31 6.25 2.95
C LYS A 65 -0.95 7.29 4.00
N ALA A 66 -1.91 7.74 4.82
CA ALA A 66 -1.66 8.73 5.86
C ALA A 66 -0.64 8.27 6.92
N GLU A 67 -0.58 6.97 7.19
CA GLU A 67 0.29 6.38 8.22
C GLU A 67 1.70 6.10 7.72
N PHE A 68 1.90 5.86 6.41
CA PHE A 68 3.20 5.52 5.85
C PHE A 68 3.88 6.65 5.06
N SER A 69 3.16 7.71 4.67
CA SER A 69 3.67 8.75 3.74
C SER A 69 4.40 9.92 4.41
N SER A 70 4.79 9.78 5.69
CA SER A 70 5.52 10.81 6.46
C SER A 70 7.03 10.63 6.42
#